data_AF-A0A430B6A5-F1
#
_entry.id   AF-A0A430B6A5-F1
#
_cell.length_a   1.000
_cell.length_b   1.000
_cell.length_c   1.000
_cell.angle_alpha   90.00
_cell.angle_beta   90.00
_cell.angle_gamma   90.00
#
_symmetry.space_group_name_H-M   'P 1'
#
loop_
_entity.id
_entity.type
_entity.pdbx_description
1 polymer ?
#
loop_
_entity_poly.entity_id
_entity_poly.type
_entity_poly.pdbx_seq_one_letter_code
_entity_poly.pdbx_strand_id
1 'polypeptide(L)'
;MKKRNIATLVSVIGLFGLASATLSNAEEVTSSEKNTVESTIEVSSSVEKETVESTQESTETADSVEDVAKMKAAVPEPAKKLPQGDYISDGSYVKIMKKNYDMWGSFEWQPKNNSTDFYQQILKAKGRYEHSNGSTYYTVYDKDNVWRGYINAKATKKVAAQGEYIKDGSYIKIKNGNYSTWQDFNWKKRGSANSLKGKVLKARGRYEHFNGSTYYSIFDNKGKWQGYLSAAAVSKTKVQGDYINDGSYVKVSKKNYDMWQNFGWKKKANTNSYYGKILKAKGRYEHFNGSVYYSMFDNKDRWCGYLNANAVSKTTAEGPYIKDGRYVKIAKNNYQLWRDFKFNQRGTSTNLKGQTLQVRGRYEHFNGSTYYSLYDDLGLWRGYVNAGATTKSYKQNVELSASEVKKAQAEMLRLVNNERRKNGVAELKRDDAFDKAANYRARELKQKFDNKRPDGTDSLTAIKEAGVDVTSFGFGENSAYNNDIRDKKNDGKKMANLLFKQWSNSKKHKEMMLNEYCNYAGFGFYVSQGMLYGIQTFVVVW
;
A
#
# COMPACT_ATOMS: atom_id res chain seq x y z
N MET A 1 -42.36 36.18 4.49
CA MET A 1 -41.08 36.39 5.20
C MET A 1 -40.64 35.09 5.88
N LYS A 2 -39.59 34.44 5.36
CA LYS A 2 -38.69 33.55 6.11
C LYS A 2 -37.38 33.50 5.30
N LYS A 3 -36.42 34.33 5.71
CA LYS A 3 -35.04 34.29 5.21
C LYS A 3 -34.44 32.94 5.60
N ARG A 4 -34.01 32.15 4.62
CA ARG A 4 -33.09 31.04 4.84
C ARG A 4 -31.76 31.42 4.20
N ASN A 5 -30.75 31.54 5.05
CA ASN A 5 -29.37 31.84 4.71
C ASN A 5 -28.83 30.75 3.77
N ILE A 6 -28.44 31.14 2.56
CA ILE A 6 -27.71 30.28 1.63
C ILE A 6 -26.23 30.43 1.98
N ALA A 7 -25.70 29.44 2.66
CA ALA A 7 -24.28 29.28 2.88
C ALA A 7 -23.58 28.94 1.56
N THR A 8 -22.49 29.65 1.33
CA THR A 8 -21.55 29.57 0.23
C THR A 8 -21.09 28.13 -0.05
N LEU A 9 -21.41 27.59 -1.23
CA LEU A 9 -20.80 26.36 -1.74
C LEU A 9 -19.59 26.74 -2.61
N VAL A 10 -18.45 27.04 -1.98
CA VAL A 10 -17.16 27.02 -2.66
C VAL A 10 -16.75 25.56 -2.78
N SER A 11 -17.07 24.95 -3.93
CA SER A 11 -16.52 23.64 -4.27
C SER A 11 -15.01 23.72 -4.42
N VAL A 12 -14.33 22.97 -3.57
CA VAL A 12 -12.92 22.60 -3.65
C VAL A 12 -12.66 22.01 -5.05
N ILE A 13 -12.10 22.83 -5.94
CA ILE A 13 -11.44 22.35 -7.15
C ILE A 13 -10.11 21.78 -6.70
N GLY A 14 -10.01 20.45 -6.75
CA GLY A 14 -8.77 19.73 -6.52
C GLY A 14 -7.66 20.29 -7.42
N LEU A 15 -6.60 20.79 -6.79
CA LEU A 15 -5.31 20.99 -7.43
C LEU A 15 -4.84 19.66 -8.03
N PHE A 16 -4.98 19.50 -9.34
CA PHE A 16 -4.11 18.59 -10.08
C PHE A 16 -2.73 19.23 -10.13
N GLY A 17 -1.80 18.69 -9.34
CA GLY A 17 -0.41 19.11 -9.32
C GLY A 17 0.22 19.02 -10.71
N LEU A 18 0.62 20.18 -11.23
CA LEU A 18 1.65 20.27 -12.26
C LEU A 18 2.98 19.91 -11.63
N ALA A 19 3.59 18.81 -12.08
CA ALA A 19 5.02 18.60 -11.90
C ALA A 19 5.77 19.50 -12.88
N SER A 20 6.42 20.55 -12.37
CA SER A 20 7.51 21.24 -13.07
C SER A 20 8.80 20.99 -12.30
N ALA A 21 9.78 20.43 -13.00
CA ALA A 21 11.14 20.27 -12.53
C ALA A 21 11.90 21.59 -12.71
N THR A 22 12.60 22.04 -11.66
CA THR A 22 13.82 22.86 -11.79
C THR A 22 14.79 22.46 -10.68
N LEU A 23 16.06 22.25 -11.08
CA LEU A 23 17.22 22.12 -10.20
C LEU A 23 17.72 23.52 -9.81
N SER A 24 18.22 23.68 -8.58
CA SER A 24 19.65 23.92 -8.26
C SER A 24 19.86 24.74 -6.97
N ASN A 25 20.95 24.36 -6.28
CA ASN A 25 21.74 25.04 -5.24
C ASN A 25 21.06 25.49 -3.93
N ALA A 26 21.40 24.91 -2.77
CA ALA A 26 22.65 24.96 -1.99
C ALA A 26 22.69 26.17 -1.05
N GLU A 27 22.59 25.92 0.26
CA GLU A 27 23.42 26.53 1.29
C GLU A 27 23.25 25.82 2.65
N GLU A 28 24.39 25.67 3.32
CA GLU A 28 24.59 25.12 4.66
C GLU A 28 24.02 26.03 5.75
N VAL A 29 23.48 25.46 6.83
CA VAL A 29 23.65 26.03 8.17
C VAL A 29 23.76 24.90 9.21
N THR A 30 24.82 25.00 10.00
CA THR A 30 25.26 24.19 11.14
C THR A 30 24.62 24.65 12.46
N SER A 31 24.43 23.72 13.40
CA SER A 31 24.50 23.87 14.88
C SER A 31 24.02 22.54 15.50
N SER A 32 24.80 21.74 16.25
CA SER A 32 25.25 21.91 17.66
C SER A 32 24.06 22.25 18.58
N GLU A 33 23.76 21.55 19.69
CA GLU A 33 24.65 21.11 20.76
C GLU A 33 24.06 19.94 21.58
N LYS A 34 24.96 19.22 22.24
CA LYS A 34 24.72 18.35 23.40
C LYS A 34 24.38 19.22 24.61
N ASN A 35 23.55 18.72 25.53
CA ASN A 35 23.75 19.02 26.93
C ASN A 35 23.42 17.81 27.81
N THR A 36 24.47 17.33 28.47
CA THR A 36 24.49 16.45 29.62
C THR A 36 24.52 17.35 30.84
N VAL A 37 23.67 17.13 31.84
CA VAL A 37 23.86 17.70 33.18
C VAL A 37 23.80 16.56 34.17
N GLU A 38 24.95 16.31 34.77
CA GLU A 38 25.18 15.52 35.96
C GLU A 38 25.31 16.54 37.11
N SER A 39 24.60 16.33 38.21
CA SER A 39 25.00 16.84 39.52
C SER A 39 24.44 15.95 40.62
N THR A 40 25.38 15.32 41.30
CA THR A 40 25.33 14.49 42.50
C THR A 40 24.97 15.27 43.77
N ILE A 41 24.87 14.51 44.88
CA ILE A 41 24.86 14.87 46.33
C ILE A 41 23.47 14.74 46.96
N GLU A 42 23.23 14.12 48.13
CA GLU A 42 23.93 13.18 49.03
C GLU A 42 22.84 12.65 50.01
N VAL A 43 23.01 11.39 50.44
CA VAL A 43 22.89 10.86 51.82
C VAL A 43 21.65 11.23 52.67
N SER A 44 20.90 10.20 53.11
CA SER A 44 20.83 9.84 54.54
C SER A 44 20.07 8.54 54.78
N SER A 45 20.68 7.71 55.62
CA SER A 45 20.27 6.43 56.17
C SER A 45 19.47 6.56 57.48
N SER A 46 18.58 5.60 57.74
CA SER A 46 18.14 5.12 59.08
C SER A 46 17.22 3.90 58.82
N VAL A 47 17.50 2.62 59.13
CA VAL A 47 17.79 1.96 60.44
C VAL A 47 16.71 2.39 61.45
N GLU A 48 15.85 1.59 62.07
CA GLU A 48 15.79 0.20 62.59
C GLU A 48 14.26 -0.02 62.91
N LYS A 49 13.66 -1.17 63.24
CA LYS A 49 13.91 -2.00 64.42
C LYS A 49 12.87 -3.15 64.51
N GLU A 50 13.37 -4.30 64.94
CA GLU A 50 12.82 -5.29 65.90
C GLU A 50 11.35 -5.72 65.94
N THR A 51 11.19 -7.05 65.76
CA THR A 51 10.57 -8.04 66.68
C THR A 51 9.50 -7.60 67.68
N VAL A 52 8.37 -8.32 67.66
CA VAL A 52 7.63 -8.69 68.88
C VAL A 52 7.18 -10.16 68.79
N GLU A 53 7.60 -10.89 69.81
CA GLU A 53 7.23 -12.24 70.22
C GLU A 53 6.02 -12.17 71.19
N SER A 54 5.20 -13.23 71.25
CA SER A 54 4.42 -13.61 72.44
C SER A 54 3.70 -14.95 72.17
N THR A 55 4.18 -16.11 72.66
CA THR A 55 3.79 -16.82 73.93
C THR A 55 2.29 -17.12 74.08
N GLN A 56 1.80 -18.21 74.69
CA GLN A 56 2.26 -19.53 75.17
C GLN A 56 1.00 -20.22 75.78
N GLU A 57 0.98 -21.56 75.90
CA GLU A 57 0.49 -22.38 77.04
C GLU A 57 0.27 -23.83 76.56
N SER A 58 1.08 -24.82 76.98
CA SER A 58 1.10 -25.60 78.24
C SER A 58 0.47 -27.00 77.99
N THR A 59 0.91 -28.16 78.49
CA THR A 59 1.73 -28.48 79.67
C THR A 59 2.14 -29.98 79.66
N GLU A 60 3.19 -30.28 80.46
CA GLU A 60 3.45 -31.52 81.23
C GLU A 60 4.07 -32.75 80.52
N THR A 61 5.05 -33.46 81.09
CA THR A 61 5.62 -33.53 82.46
C THR A 61 7.09 -33.99 82.39
N ALA A 62 7.87 -33.65 83.41
CA ALA A 62 9.24 -34.07 83.65
C ALA A 62 9.35 -34.79 85.01
N ASP A 63 10.33 -35.69 85.14
CA ASP A 63 11.01 -36.05 86.40
C ASP A 63 12.34 -36.73 86.02
N SER A 64 13.50 -36.06 86.16
CA SER A 64 14.41 -35.97 87.33
C SER A 64 15.51 -37.09 87.27
N VAL A 65 16.79 -36.97 87.67
CA VAL A 65 17.52 -36.24 88.73
C VAL A 65 19.06 -36.25 88.42
N GLU A 66 19.80 -35.23 88.89
CA GLU A 66 21.23 -35.09 89.35
C GLU A 66 22.49 -35.56 88.56
N ASP A 67 23.35 -34.57 88.28
CA ASP A 67 24.72 -34.32 88.78
C ASP A 67 25.85 -35.39 88.93
N VAL A 68 26.93 -35.11 88.17
CA VAL A 68 28.39 -35.18 88.44
C VAL A 68 29.16 -36.52 88.61
N ALA A 69 30.22 -36.61 87.78
CA ALA A 69 31.49 -37.34 87.90
C ALA A 69 31.54 -38.85 87.58
N LYS A 70 32.06 -39.16 86.37
CA LYS A 70 33.39 -39.78 86.20
C LYS A 70 33.76 -39.91 84.72
N MET A 71 34.93 -39.38 84.37
CA MET A 71 35.66 -39.74 83.15
C MET A 71 35.84 -41.27 83.09
N LYS A 72 35.46 -41.87 81.97
CA LYS A 72 36.21 -42.98 81.38
C LYS A 72 36.09 -42.93 79.86
N ALA A 73 37.25 -42.96 79.23
CA ALA A 73 37.49 -42.76 77.83
C ALA A 73 36.61 -43.63 76.93
N ALA A 74 35.85 -43.00 76.03
CA ALA A 74 35.36 -43.62 74.81
C ALA A 74 36.34 -43.29 73.68
N VAL A 75 36.97 -44.33 73.16
CA VAL A 75 37.75 -44.33 71.91
C VAL A 75 36.90 -43.75 70.77
N PRO A 76 37.41 -42.88 69.88
CA PRO A 76 36.64 -42.45 68.72
C PRO A 76 36.42 -43.64 67.78
N GLU A 77 35.17 -43.99 67.51
CA GLU A 77 34.81 -44.94 66.44
C GLU A 77 35.38 -44.45 65.10
N PRO A 78 35.93 -45.35 64.25
CA PRO A 78 36.40 -44.96 62.93
C PRO A 78 35.22 -44.49 62.07
N ALA A 79 35.31 -43.27 61.53
CA ALA A 79 34.32 -42.72 60.62
C ALA A 79 34.03 -43.72 59.48
N LYS A 80 32.80 -44.25 59.45
CA LYS A 80 32.35 -45.27 58.49
C LYS A 80 32.47 -44.70 57.07
N LYS A 81 33.42 -45.20 56.28
CA LYS A 81 33.67 -44.76 54.90
C LYS A 81 32.40 -45.01 54.06
N LEU A 82 31.76 -43.96 53.56
CA LEU A 82 30.52 -44.06 52.80
C LEU A 82 30.77 -44.77 51.45
N PRO A 83 29.93 -45.73 51.03
CA PRO A 83 30.17 -46.54 49.82
C PRO A 83 30.22 -45.72 48.52
N GLN A 84 29.57 -44.56 48.48
CA GLN A 84 29.60 -43.64 47.35
C GLN A 84 30.88 -42.81 47.22
N GLY A 85 31.75 -42.79 48.23
CA GLY A 85 32.89 -41.89 48.30
C GLY A 85 32.51 -40.43 48.57
N ASP A 86 33.51 -39.55 48.58
CA ASP A 86 33.33 -38.13 48.86
C ASP A 86 32.70 -37.38 47.67
N TYR A 87 32.02 -36.27 47.98
CA TYR A 87 31.53 -35.37 46.94
C TYR A 87 32.70 -34.69 46.23
N ILE A 88 32.77 -34.86 44.91
CA ILE A 88 33.72 -34.16 44.05
C ILE A 88 32.95 -33.08 43.30
N SER A 89 33.32 -31.82 43.52
CA SER A 89 32.70 -30.69 42.82
C SER A 89 32.83 -30.87 41.30
N ASP A 90 31.70 -30.74 40.61
CA ASP A 90 31.61 -30.80 39.16
C ASP A 90 30.80 -29.58 38.70
N GLY A 91 31.17 -28.99 37.56
CA GLY A 91 30.49 -27.84 36.98
C GLY A 91 29.98 -28.12 35.58
N SER A 92 30.12 -29.36 35.10
CA SER A 92 29.85 -29.72 33.72
C SER A 92 28.37 -29.84 33.42
N TYR A 93 28.04 -29.74 32.13
CA TYR A 93 26.74 -30.09 31.61
C TYR A 93 26.81 -31.48 31.01
N VAL A 94 25.81 -32.30 31.29
CA VAL A 94 25.72 -33.68 30.81
C VAL A 94 24.42 -33.88 30.04
N LYS A 95 24.53 -34.43 28.84
CA LYS A 95 23.37 -34.85 28.03
C LYS A 95 23.03 -36.30 28.33
N ILE A 96 21.77 -36.59 28.57
CA ILE A 96 21.32 -37.98 28.79
C ILE A 96 21.25 -38.70 27.44
N MET A 97 22.06 -39.74 27.29
CA MET A 97 22.22 -40.47 26.01
C MET A 97 21.62 -41.88 26.03
N LYS A 98 21.23 -42.38 27.21
CA LYS A 98 20.63 -43.72 27.35
C LYS A 98 19.34 -43.66 28.16
N LYS A 99 18.32 -44.38 27.68
CA LYS A 99 17.04 -44.61 28.38
C LYS A 99 17.18 -45.75 29.38
N ASN A 100 16.19 -45.88 30.27
CA ASN A 100 16.07 -46.97 31.24
C ASN A 100 17.23 -47.07 32.24
N TYR A 101 17.81 -45.94 32.64
CA TYR A 101 18.70 -45.86 33.79
C TYR A 101 17.95 -45.23 34.95
N ASP A 102 18.01 -45.87 36.11
CA ASP A 102 17.48 -45.28 37.32
C ASP A 102 18.26 -44.03 37.71
N MET A 103 17.52 -43.02 38.15
CA MET A 103 18.05 -41.81 38.76
C MET A 103 17.69 -41.83 40.24
N TRP A 104 18.69 -41.98 41.08
CA TRP A 104 18.51 -42.31 42.49
C TRP A 104 18.33 -41.08 43.37
N GLY A 105 17.47 -41.19 44.37
CA GLY A 105 17.23 -40.22 45.45
C GLY A 105 18.20 -40.36 46.62
N SER A 106 18.93 -41.47 46.71
CA SER A 106 19.98 -41.69 47.69
C SER A 106 20.93 -42.79 47.19
N PHE A 107 22.06 -42.97 47.87
CA PHE A 107 22.95 -44.11 47.63
C PHE A 107 22.48 -45.41 48.31
N GLU A 108 21.34 -45.36 49.02
CA GLU A 108 20.56 -46.54 49.44
C GLU A 108 19.61 -47.03 48.33
N TRP A 109 19.94 -46.70 47.07
CA TRP A 109 19.23 -47.08 45.85
C TRP A 109 17.71 -46.79 45.91
N GLN A 110 17.32 -45.67 46.52
CA GLN A 110 15.93 -45.21 46.49
C GLN A 110 15.64 -44.57 45.14
N PRO A 111 14.72 -45.09 44.30
CA PRO A 111 14.42 -44.47 43.01
C PRO A 111 13.83 -43.07 43.18
N LYS A 112 14.23 -42.13 42.32
CA LYS A 112 13.64 -40.77 42.29
C LYS A 112 13.04 -40.43 40.92
N ASN A 113 13.76 -40.74 39.85
CA ASN A 113 13.34 -40.52 38.46
C ASN A 113 13.91 -41.63 37.57
N ASN A 114 13.58 -41.60 36.28
CA ASN A 114 14.20 -42.45 35.27
C ASN A 114 14.81 -41.61 34.14
N SER A 115 15.96 -42.04 33.60
CA SER A 115 16.67 -41.33 32.53
C SER A 115 15.85 -41.21 31.24
N THR A 116 14.82 -42.03 31.06
CA THR A 116 13.89 -41.95 29.94
C THR A 116 13.16 -40.61 29.87
N ASP A 117 12.78 -40.03 31.02
CA ASP A 117 12.06 -38.75 31.10
C ASP A 117 12.95 -37.56 30.71
N PHE A 118 14.27 -37.75 30.85
CA PHE A 118 15.28 -36.75 30.55
C PHE A 118 16.10 -37.08 29.30
N TYR A 119 15.67 -38.07 28.51
CA TYR A 119 16.42 -38.53 27.34
C TYR A 119 16.67 -37.38 26.35
N GLN A 120 17.93 -37.21 25.93
CA GLN A 120 18.44 -36.11 25.11
C GLN A 120 18.38 -34.71 25.76
N GLN A 121 17.92 -34.58 27.00
CA GLN A 121 18.00 -33.32 27.73
C GLN A 121 19.40 -33.11 28.30
N ILE A 122 19.76 -31.85 28.47
CA ILE A 122 21.00 -31.43 29.13
C ILE A 122 20.67 -31.09 30.57
N LEU A 123 21.42 -31.65 31.51
CA LEU A 123 21.34 -31.35 32.94
C LEU A 123 22.70 -30.83 33.43
N LYS A 124 22.70 -30.06 34.52
CA LYS A 124 23.92 -29.59 35.17
C LYS A 124 24.37 -30.61 36.22
N ALA A 125 25.54 -31.20 36.03
CA ALA A 125 26.17 -32.02 37.06
C ALA A 125 26.90 -31.08 38.02
N LYS A 126 26.34 -30.86 39.23
CA LYS A 126 27.00 -30.04 40.26
C LYS A 126 28.09 -30.80 41.01
N GLY A 127 28.10 -32.11 40.90
CA GLY A 127 29.09 -32.95 41.55
C GLY A 127 29.05 -34.36 41.01
N ARG A 128 30.07 -35.13 41.36
CA ARG A 128 30.18 -36.54 41.06
C ARG A 128 30.70 -37.32 42.27
N TYR A 129 30.40 -38.61 42.26
CA TYR A 129 30.73 -39.57 43.31
C TYR A 129 31.35 -40.80 42.65
N GLU A 130 32.49 -41.24 43.18
CA GLU A 130 33.21 -42.43 42.72
C GLU A 130 32.87 -43.58 43.66
N HIS A 131 31.82 -44.33 43.31
CA HIS A 131 31.26 -45.34 44.19
C HIS A 131 32.15 -46.59 44.21
N SER A 132 32.18 -47.27 45.36
CA SER A 132 32.84 -48.56 45.58
C SER A 132 32.43 -49.68 44.61
N ASN A 133 31.33 -49.52 43.85
CA ASN A 133 30.89 -50.46 42.81
C ASN A 133 31.61 -50.23 41.46
N GLY A 134 32.58 -49.32 41.41
CA GLY A 134 33.36 -48.97 40.22
C GLY A 134 32.65 -48.04 39.23
N SER A 135 31.45 -47.55 39.55
CA SER A 135 30.72 -46.57 38.73
C SER A 135 30.83 -45.16 39.29
N THR A 136 30.90 -44.18 38.39
CA THR A 136 30.76 -42.77 38.74
C THR A 136 29.30 -42.34 38.62
N TYR A 137 28.78 -41.63 39.61
CA TYR A 137 27.43 -41.06 39.60
C TYR A 137 27.48 -39.54 39.63
N TYR A 138 26.74 -38.87 38.76
CA TYR A 138 26.55 -37.41 38.79
C TYR A 138 25.33 -37.04 39.61
N THR A 139 25.43 -36.03 40.47
CA THR A 139 24.26 -35.34 41.02
C THR A 139 23.79 -34.27 40.04
N VAL A 140 22.64 -34.50 39.40
CA VAL A 140 22.17 -33.66 38.27
C VAL A 140 21.01 -32.76 38.65
N TYR A 141 21.02 -31.57 38.06
CA TYR A 141 20.04 -30.51 38.27
C TYR A 141 19.52 -30.02 36.91
N ASP A 142 18.24 -29.66 36.85
CA ASP A 142 17.66 -29.05 35.65
C ASP A 142 17.88 -27.53 35.59
N LYS A 143 17.28 -26.89 34.59
CA LYS A 143 17.36 -25.44 34.34
C LYS A 143 16.83 -24.58 35.49
N ASP A 144 15.89 -25.11 36.27
CA ASP A 144 15.25 -24.42 37.39
C ASP A 144 15.99 -24.73 38.71
N ASN A 145 17.19 -25.33 38.59
CA ASN A 145 18.03 -25.73 39.70
C ASN A 145 17.36 -26.78 40.60
N VAL A 146 16.37 -27.52 40.08
CA VAL A 146 15.71 -28.62 40.78
C VAL A 146 16.58 -29.85 40.65
N TRP A 147 16.86 -30.48 41.79
CA TRP A 147 17.63 -31.70 41.84
C TRP A 147 16.84 -32.89 41.27
N ARG A 148 17.42 -33.57 40.29
CA ARG A 148 16.76 -34.69 39.56
C ARG A 148 17.27 -36.07 39.96
N GLY A 149 18.33 -36.16 40.77
CA GLY A 149 18.84 -37.42 41.30
C GLY A 149 20.30 -37.68 40.98
N TYR A 150 20.79 -38.84 41.41
CA TYR A 150 22.09 -39.40 41.05
C TYR A 150 21.95 -40.30 39.82
N ILE A 151 22.70 -40.02 38.75
CA ILE A 151 22.68 -40.81 37.51
C ILE A 151 24.06 -41.37 37.19
N ASN A 152 24.11 -42.63 36.73
CA ASN A 152 25.36 -43.26 36.32
C ASN A 152 25.96 -42.54 35.11
N ALA A 153 27.23 -42.14 35.21
CA ALA A 153 27.94 -41.39 34.18
C ALA A 153 27.91 -42.08 32.80
N LYS A 154 27.88 -43.42 32.75
CA LYS A 154 27.79 -44.21 31.51
C LYS A 154 26.48 -44.01 30.72
N ALA A 155 25.45 -43.43 31.34
CA ALA A 155 24.20 -43.05 30.69
C ALA A 155 24.26 -41.66 30.04
N THR A 156 25.35 -40.93 30.25
CA THR A 156 25.46 -39.51 29.93
C THR A 156 26.65 -39.22 29.03
N LYS A 157 26.66 -38.04 28.41
CA LYS A 157 27.80 -37.48 27.67
C LYS A 157 28.04 -36.05 28.14
N LYS A 158 29.27 -35.69 28.51
CA LYS A 158 29.62 -34.30 28.83
C LYS A 158 29.49 -33.44 27.57
N VAL A 159 28.83 -32.30 27.69
CA VAL A 159 28.57 -31.32 26.61
C VAL A 159 28.72 -29.89 27.16
N ALA A 160 28.74 -28.90 26.28
CA ALA A 160 28.59 -27.51 26.67
C ALA A 160 27.12 -27.18 26.99
N ALA A 161 26.86 -26.06 27.69
CA ALA A 161 25.51 -25.65 28.10
C ALA A 161 24.53 -25.53 26.93
N GLN A 162 25.01 -25.10 25.77
CA GLN A 162 24.23 -24.97 24.53
C GLN A 162 23.95 -26.29 23.81
N GLY A 163 24.59 -27.39 24.23
CA GLY A 163 24.53 -28.66 23.52
C GLY A 163 25.38 -28.70 22.24
N GLU A 164 25.15 -29.74 21.46
CA GLU A 164 25.86 -29.98 20.20
C GLU A 164 25.14 -29.32 19.03
N TYR A 165 25.88 -29.05 17.94
CA TYR A 165 25.29 -28.52 16.72
C TYR A 165 24.35 -29.54 16.07
N ILE A 166 23.10 -29.13 15.84
CA ILE A 166 22.12 -29.92 15.09
C ILE A 166 21.94 -29.27 13.72
N LYS A 167 22.22 -30.00 12.64
CA LYS A 167 22.04 -29.52 11.27
C LYS A 167 20.58 -29.10 11.04
N ASP A 168 20.41 -27.89 10.54
CA ASP A 168 19.13 -27.32 10.14
C ASP A 168 19.24 -26.81 8.68
N GLY A 169 18.11 -26.63 8.03
CA GLY A 169 18.04 -26.11 6.66
C GLY A 169 16.81 -25.28 6.40
N SER A 170 16.06 -24.96 7.47
CA SER A 170 14.81 -24.23 7.37
C SER A 170 15.04 -22.77 7.02
N TYR A 171 14.06 -22.21 6.32
CA TYR A 171 13.94 -20.78 6.14
C TYR A 171 13.01 -20.23 7.22
N ILE A 172 13.33 -19.03 7.71
CA ILE A 172 12.61 -18.41 8.82
C ILE A 172 12.36 -16.92 8.56
N LYS A 173 11.31 -16.38 9.19
CA LYS A 173 11.07 -14.92 9.29
C LYS A 173 11.00 -14.52 10.76
N ILE A 174 11.39 -13.27 11.04
CA ILE A 174 11.26 -12.69 12.37
C ILE A 174 9.79 -12.44 12.67
N LYS A 175 9.27 -13.10 13.71
CA LYS A 175 7.93 -12.89 14.27
C LYS A 175 7.96 -11.82 15.37
N ASN A 176 8.99 -11.83 16.23
CA ASN A 176 9.14 -10.90 17.32
C ASN A 176 10.52 -10.21 17.25
N GLY A 177 10.52 -8.89 17.06
CA GLY A 177 11.74 -8.08 16.92
C GLY A 177 12.44 -7.74 18.24
N ASN A 178 11.82 -8.01 19.39
CA ASN A 178 12.34 -7.62 20.71
C ASN A 178 13.52 -8.50 21.18
N TYR A 179 13.81 -9.57 20.46
CA TYR A 179 14.92 -10.46 20.77
C TYR A 179 16.25 -9.88 20.27
N SER A 180 17.31 -10.11 21.05
CA SER A 180 18.68 -9.88 20.58
C SER A 180 19.17 -11.06 19.75
N THR A 181 20.11 -10.80 18.84
CA THR A 181 20.95 -11.85 18.25
C THR A 181 22.27 -11.91 19.02
N TRP A 182 22.77 -13.12 19.23
CA TRP A 182 23.94 -13.37 20.07
C TRP A 182 25.15 -13.81 19.23
N GLN A 183 26.34 -13.39 19.64
CA GLN A 183 27.61 -13.79 19.04
C GLN A 183 28.10 -15.14 19.55
N ASP A 184 27.72 -15.49 20.77
CA ASP A 184 28.12 -16.73 21.44
C ASP A 184 27.06 -17.08 22.52
N PHE A 185 27.29 -18.20 23.20
CA PHE A 185 26.44 -18.66 24.31
C PHE A 185 26.88 -18.12 25.68
N ASN A 186 27.82 -17.16 25.70
CA ASN A 186 28.12 -16.33 26.86
C ASN A 186 27.29 -15.03 26.84
N TRP A 187 26.26 -14.97 25.98
CA TRP A 187 25.36 -13.83 25.81
C TRP A 187 26.07 -12.55 25.39
N LYS A 188 27.16 -12.65 24.62
CA LYS A 188 27.72 -11.48 23.94
C LYS A 188 26.75 -11.04 22.85
N LYS A 189 26.17 -9.86 22.99
CA LYS A 189 25.21 -9.32 22.02
C LYS A 189 25.89 -9.04 20.68
N ARG A 190 25.27 -9.50 19.58
CA ARG A 190 25.68 -9.22 18.20
C ARG A 190 24.81 -8.16 17.54
N GLY A 191 23.51 -8.16 17.83
CA GLY A 191 22.55 -7.28 17.19
C GLY A 191 21.12 -7.47 17.70
N SER A 192 20.15 -7.05 16.89
CA SER A 192 18.72 -7.14 17.21
C SER A 192 17.97 -7.91 16.11
N ALA A 193 17.00 -8.72 16.50
CA ALA A 193 16.10 -9.39 15.55
C ALA A 193 15.30 -8.36 14.72
N ASN A 194 15.02 -7.17 15.26
CA ASN A 194 14.27 -6.14 14.55
C ASN A 194 14.97 -5.66 13.26
N SER A 195 16.31 -5.57 13.23
CA SER A 195 17.05 -5.18 12.01
C SER A 195 16.99 -6.23 10.89
N LEU A 196 16.46 -7.41 11.21
CA LEU A 196 16.27 -8.52 10.30
C LEU A 196 14.79 -8.72 9.91
N LYS A 197 13.88 -7.90 10.44
CA LYS A 197 12.45 -8.00 10.16
C LYS A 197 12.16 -7.80 8.66
N GLY A 198 11.18 -8.55 8.14
CA GLY A 198 10.83 -8.59 6.72
C GLY A 198 11.74 -9.47 5.86
N LYS A 199 12.95 -9.81 6.31
CA LYS A 199 13.85 -10.69 5.54
C LYS A 199 13.51 -12.16 5.79
N VAL A 200 13.65 -12.97 4.74
CA VAL A 200 13.75 -14.43 4.87
C VAL A 200 15.21 -14.75 5.17
N LEU A 201 15.45 -15.53 6.22
CA LEU A 201 16.78 -15.97 6.65
C LEU A 201 16.88 -17.49 6.58
N LYS A 202 18.10 -18.02 6.56
CA LYS A 202 18.35 -19.46 6.61
C LYS A 202 18.90 -19.85 7.98
N ALA A 203 18.22 -20.74 8.68
CA ALA A 203 18.76 -21.41 9.85
C ALA A 203 19.60 -22.61 9.36
N ARG A 204 20.93 -22.52 9.48
CA ARG A 204 21.83 -23.62 9.06
C ARG A 204 22.01 -24.68 10.15
N GLY A 205 21.81 -24.28 11.40
CA GLY A 205 21.83 -25.21 12.52
C GLY A 205 21.03 -24.67 13.69
N ARG A 206 20.79 -25.54 14.66
CA ARG A 206 20.13 -25.20 15.93
C ARG A 206 20.84 -25.86 17.11
N TYR A 207 20.59 -25.29 18.28
CA TYR A 207 21.17 -25.69 19.56
C TYR A 207 20.05 -25.75 20.60
N GLU A 208 19.94 -26.88 21.29
CA GLU A 208 18.97 -27.11 22.36
C GLU A 208 19.69 -26.86 23.69
N HIS A 209 19.54 -25.65 24.21
CA HIS A 209 20.33 -25.17 25.35
C HIS A 209 19.73 -25.67 26.67
N PHE A 210 20.59 -25.86 27.67
CA PHE A 210 20.23 -26.15 29.06
C PHE A 210 19.17 -25.21 29.65
N ASN A 211 18.99 -23.99 29.11
CA ASN A 211 18.02 -23.03 29.64
C ASN A 211 16.59 -23.31 29.14
N GLY A 212 16.38 -24.42 28.42
CA GLY A 212 15.10 -24.82 27.84
C GLY A 212 14.78 -24.15 26.51
N SER A 213 15.60 -23.21 26.02
CA SER A 213 15.38 -22.55 24.73
C SER A 213 16.19 -23.20 23.60
N THR A 214 15.61 -23.21 22.40
CA THR A 214 16.32 -23.54 21.17
C THR A 214 16.84 -22.27 20.50
N TYR A 215 18.10 -22.28 20.05
CA TYR A 215 18.70 -21.17 19.32
C TYR A 215 19.11 -21.60 17.92
N TYR A 216 18.70 -20.83 16.91
CA TYR A 216 19.10 -21.01 15.52
C TYR A 216 20.37 -20.21 15.20
N SER A 217 21.30 -20.83 14.47
CA SER A 217 22.40 -20.13 13.80
C SER A 217 21.92 -19.61 12.46
N ILE A 218 21.68 -18.30 12.38
CA ILE A 218 20.94 -17.67 11.28
C ILE A 218 21.87 -16.95 10.30
N PHE A 219 21.53 -17.03 9.01
CA PHE A 219 22.31 -16.48 7.90
C PHE A 219 21.41 -15.70 6.94
N ASP A 220 21.95 -14.63 6.37
CA ASP A 220 21.28 -13.89 5.30
C ASP A 220 21.51 -14.51 3.91
N ASN A 221 20.98 -13.84 2.88
CA ASN A 221 21.06 -14.26 1.49
C ASN A 221 22.46 -14.23 0.88
N LYS A 222 23.40 -13.50 1.49
CA LYS A 222 24.81 -13.46 1.11
C LYS A 222 25.63 -14.52 1.86
N GLY A 223 24.97 -15.33 2.69
CA GLY A 223 25.65 -16.30 3.55
C GLY A 223 26.40 -15.65 4.71
N LYS A 224 26.15 -14.37 5.02
CA LYS A 224 26.72 -13.71 6.20
C LYS A 224 25.95 -14.18 7.43
N TRP A 225 26.72 -14.61 8.43
CA TRP A 225 26.18 -15.04 9.71
C TRP A 225 25.63 -13.86 10.52
N GLN A 226 24.41 -14.00 11.03
CA GLN A 226 23.65 -12.94 11.71
C GLN A 226 23.53 -13.16 13.23
N GLY A 227 24.07 -14.27 13.74
CA GLY A 227 24.07 -14.58 15.17
C GLY A 227 23.28 -15.85 15.50
N TYR A 228 23.24 -16.15 16.79
CA TYR A 228 22.28 -17.07 17.38
C TYR A 228 21.00 -16.32 17.75
N LEU A 229 19.84 -16.87 17.39
CA LEU A 229 18.55 -16.27 17.69
C LEU A 229 17.59 -17.32 18.25
N SER A 230 16.85 -16.96 19.31
CA SER A 230 15.85 -17.86 19.91
C SER A 230 14.79 -18.29 18.90
N ALA A 231 14.43 -19.56 18.92
CA ALA A 231 13.35 -20.12 18.11
C ALA A 231 11.99 -19.45 18.39
N ALA A 232 11.79 -18.90 19.59
CA ALA A 232 10.58 -18.16 19.96
C ALA A 232 10.44 -16.82 19.22
N ALA A 233 11.54 -16.28 18.68
CA ALA A 233 11.54 -15.01 17.95
C ALA A 233 11.09 -15.14 16.49
N VAL A 234 10.96 -16.37 15.97
CA VAL A 234 10.86 -16.63 14.53
C VAL A 234 9.70 -17.58 14.18
N SER A 235 9.27 -17.54 12.93
CA SER A 235 8.41 -18.55 12.31
C SER A 235 9.14 -19.22 11.15
N LYS A 236 8.86 -20.50 10.91
CA LYS A 236 9.35 -21.20 9.71
C LYS A 236 8.56 -20.75 8.48
N THR A 237 9.24 -20.65 7.34
CA THR A 237 8.65 -20.30 6.04
C THR A 237 9.33 -21.09 4.91
N LYS A 238 8.86 -20.91 3.68
CA LYS A 238 9.50 -21.44 2.47
C LYS A 238 10.59 -20.49 1.96
N VAL A 239 11.40 -20.94 1.01
CA VAL A 239 12.49 -20.13 0.44
C VAL A 239 12.01 -18.83 -0.19
N GLN A 240 10.79 -18.82 -0.74
CA GLN A 240 10.16 -17.63 -1.30
C GLN A 240 9.53 -16.68 -0.27
N GLY A 241 9.51 -17.07 1.00
CA GLY A 241 8.73 -16.40 2.03
C GLY A 241 7.24 -16.70 1.94
N ASP A 242 6.47 -15.99 2.76
CA ASP A 242 5.02 -16.12 2.82
C ASP A 242 4.33 -15.29 1.73
N TYR A 243 3.12 -15.68 1.36
CA TYR A 243 2.29 -14.89 0.46
C TYR A 243 1.91 -13.57 1.13
N ILE A 244 2.18 -12.46 0.44
CA ILE A 244 1.75 -11.13 0.85
C ILE A 244 0.70 -10.66 -0.14
N ASN A 245 -0.51 -10.38 0.32
CA ASN A 245 -1.57 -9.86 -0.52
C ASN A 245 -1.14 -8.55 -1.19
N ASP A 246 -1.34 -8.47 -2.49
CA ASP A 246 -1.07 -7.29 -3.30
C ASP A 246 -2.30 -7.04 -4.21
N GLY A 247 -2.51 -5.79 -4.60
CA GLY A 247 -3.63 -5.42 -5.46
C GLY A 247 -3.22 -4.45 -6.56
N SER A 248 -1.91 -4.19 -6.68
CA SER A 248 -1.38 -3.14 -7.55
C SER A 248 -1.46 -3.53 -9.01
N TYR A 249 -1.65 -2.52 -9.85
CA TYR A 249 -1.40 -2.62 -11.28
C TYR A 249 0.05 -2.25 -11.53
N VAL A 250 0.70 -3.01 -12.42
CA VAL A 250 2.09 -2.79 -12.80
C VAL A 250 2.24 -2.84 -14.32
N LYS A 251 3.03 -1.92 -14.86
CA LYS A 251 3.43 -1.93 -16.27
C LYS A 251 4.74 -2.68 -16.40
N VAL A 252 4.79 -3.67 -17.29
CA VAL A 252 6.02 -4.38 -17.62
C VAL A 252 6.93 -3.44 -18.41
N SER A 253 7.95 -2.91 -17.74
CA SER A 253 8.80 -1.84 -18.25
C SER A 253 10.17 -2.33 -18.72
N LYS A 254 10.51 -3.61 -18.50
CA LYS A 254 11.77 -4.20 -18.97
C LYS A 254 11.56 -5.51 -19.72
N LYS A 255 12.33 -5.67 -20.80
CA LYS A 255 12.44 -6.89 -21.62
C LYS A 255 13.43 -7.88 -21.01
N ASN A 256 13.44 -9.11 -21.51
CA ASN A 256 14.39 -10.17 -21.16
C ASN A 256 14.38 -10.63 -19.69
N TYR A 257 13.24 -10.50 -19.00
CA TYR A 257 13.04 -11.13 -17.69
C TYR A 257 12.21 -12.39 -17.86
N ASP A 258 12.66 -13.48 -17.23
CA ASP A 258 11.87 -14.70 -17.18
C ASP A 258 10.70 -14.56 -16.19
N MET A 259 9.56 -15.12 -16.60
CA MET A 259 8.40 -15.31 -15.74
C MET A 259 8.35 -16.78 -15.35
N TRP A 260 8.26 -17.04 -14.04
CA TRP A 260 8.44 -18.36 -13.46
C TRP A 260 7.11 -19.02 -13.14
N GLN A 261 7.04 -20.33 -13.35
CA GLN A 261 5.91 -21.17 -12.95
C GLN A 261 5.93 -21.46 -11.44
N ASN A 262 7.12 -21.52 -10.85
CA ASN A 262 7.31 -21.82 -9.43
C ASN A 262 8.65 -21.25 -8.95
N PHE A 263 8.88 -21.30 -7.64
CA PHE A 263 10.15 -20.90 -7.02
C PHE A 263 11.24 -21.98 -7.08
N GLY A 264 11.02 -23.04 -7.87
CA GLY A 264 12.06 -23.95 -8.36
C GLY A 264 12.62 -23.52 -9.73
N TRP A 265 12.33 -22.29 -10.15
CA TRP A 265 12.81 -21.68 -11.39
C TRP A 265 12.42 -22.44 -12.66
N LYS A 266 11.25 -23.10 -12.66
CA LYS A 266 10.66 -23.60 -13.92
C LYS A 266 10.11 -22.42 -14.71
N LYS A 267 10.68 -22.15 -15.89
CA LYS A 267 10.25 -21.03 -16.76
C LYS A 267 8.83 -21.27 -17.30
N LYS A 268 8.01 -20.21 -17.31
CA LYS A 268 6.65 -20.20 -17.86
C LYS A 268 6.54 -19.29 -19.09
N ALA A 269 7.18 -18.12 -19.05
CA ALA A 269 7.15 -17.15 -20.14
C ALA A 269 8.35 -16.19 -20.02
N ASN A 270 8.36 -15.13 -20.84
CA ASN A 270 9.33 -14.05 -20.78
C ASN A 270 8.65 -12.70 -20.99
N THR A 271 9.17 -11.64 -20.38
CA THR A 271 8.58 -10.29 -20.45
C THR A 271 8.55 -9.71 -21.86
N ASN A 272 9.27 -10.27 -22.83
CA ASN A 272 9.18 -9.85 -24.24
C ASN A 272 7.74 -9.89 -24.78
N SER A 273 6.95 -10.90 -24.40
CA SER A 273 5.53 -11.02 -24.81
C SER A 273 4.57 -10.12 -24.02
N TYR A 274 5.08 -9.47 -22.96
CA TYR A 274 4.31 -8.63 -22.05
C TYR A 274 4.81 -7.18 -21.99
N TYR A 275 5.88 -6.85 -22.70
CA TYR A 275 6.49 -5.53 -22.64
C TYR A 275 5.49 -4.43 -22.98
N GLY A 276 5.41 -3.42 -22.13
CA GLY A 276 4.44 -2.32 -22.24
C GLY A 276 3.04 -2.65 -21.70
N LYS A 277 2.69 -3.92 -21.52
CA LYS A 277 1.37 -4.31 -21.00
C LYS A 277 1.27 -4.03 -19.51
N ILE A 278 0.05 -3.75 -19.08
CA ILE A 278 -0.33 -3.65 -17.67
C ILE A 278 -0.86 -4.99 -17.21
N LEU A 279 -0.38 -5.44 -16.06
CA LEU A 279 -0.81 -6.66 -15.39
C LEU A 279 -1.18 -6.33 -13.93
N LYS A 280 -1.98 -7.18 -13.30
CA LYS A 280 -2.34 -7.07 -11.89
C LYS A 280 -1.43 -7.98 -11.05
N ALA A 281 -0.74 -7.41 -10.08
CA ALA A 281 -0.02 -8.18 -9.08
C ALA A 281 -0.98 -8.49 -7.92
N LYS A 282 -1.49 -9.72 -7.85
CA LYS A 282 -2.40 -10.13 -6.76
C LYS A 282 -1.67 -10.50 -5.47
N GLY A 283 -0.39 -10.85 -5.58
CA GLY A 283 0.42 -11.15 -4.42
C GLY A 283 1.89 -10.90 -4.71
N ARG A 284 2.67 -10.78 -3.64
CA ARG A 284 4.12 -10.66 -3.72
C ARG A 284 4.80 -11.57 -2.71
N TYR A 285 6.05 -11.90 -3.01
CA TYR A 285 6.88 -12.82 -2.26
C TYR A 285 8.27 -12.20 -2.07
N GLU A 286 8.71 -12.10 -0.82
CA GLU A 286 10.04 -11.61 -0.44
C GLU A 286 10.99 -12.81 -0.37
N HIS A 287 11.62 -13.15 -1.50
CA HIS A 287 12.40 -14.37 -1.61
C HIS A 287 13.73 -14.27 -0.86
N PHE A 288 14.22 -15.41 -0.34
CA PHE A 288 15.54 -15.52 0.29
C PHE A 288 16.70 -15.04 -0.59
N ASN A 289 16.52 -14.91 -1.91
CA ASN A 289 17.60 -14.40 -2.78
C ASN A 289 17.71 -12.86 -2.73
N GLY A 290 16.84 -12.19 -1.97
CA GLY A 290 16.80 -10.73 -1.85
C GLY A 290 15.94 -10.03 -2.90
N SER A 291 15.37 -10.76 -3.86
CA SER A 291 14.43 -10.20 -4.83
C SER A 291 12.97 -10.35 -4.36
N VAL A 292 12.13 -9.41 -4.82
CA VAL A 292 10.68 -9.52 -4.68
C VAL A 292 10.10 -10.06 -5.97
N TYR A 293 9.18 -11.02 -5.86
CA TYR A 293 8.46 -11.58 -7.01
C TYR A 293 6.97 -11.35 -6.88
N TYR A 294 6.35 -10.81 -7.91
CA TYR A 294 4.90 -10.62 -8.01
C TYR A 294 4.24 -11.84 -8.66
N SER A 295 3.08 -12.25 -8.15
CA SER A 295 2.17 -13.18 -8.81
C SER A 295 1.27 -12.39 -9.77
N MET A 296 1.55 -12.54 -11.06
CA MET A 296 1.01 -11.68 -12.12
C MET A 296 -0.25 -12.26 -12.75
N PHE A 297 -1.24 -11.41 -13.03
CA PHE A 297 -2.50 -11.75 -13.65
C PHE A 297 -2.83 -10.80 -14.81
N ASP A 298 -3.40 -11.34 -15.88
CA ASP A 298 -3.90 -10.54 -17.00
C ASP A 298 -5.34 -10.04 -16.77
N ASN A 299 -5.89 -9.37 -17.78
CA ASN A 299 -7.22 -8.79 -17.77
C ASN A 299 -8.39 -9.78 -17.79
N LYS A 300 -8.09 -11.06 -18.06
CA LYS A 300 -9.03 -12.19 -17.97
C LYS A 300 -8.84 -12.96 -16.68
N ASP A 301 -8.13 -12.37 -15.72
CA ASP A 301 -7.76 -12.98 -14.44
C ASP A 301 -6.94 -14.27 -14.58
N ARG A 302 -6.24 -14.45 -15.69
CA ARG A 302 -5.40 -15.61 -15.92
C ARG A 302 -4.02 -15.38 -15.33
N TRP A 303 -3.56 -16.36 -14.56
CA TRP A 303 -2.25 -16.31 -13.95
C TRP A 303 -1.13 -16.43 -14.99
N CYS A 304 -0.27 -15.40 -15.03
CA CYS A 304 0.79 -15.25 -16.02
C CYS A 304 2.15 -15.78 -15.52
N GLY A 305 2.35 -15.93 -14.21
CA GLY A 305 3.62 -16.36 -13.64
C GLY A 305 4.11 -15.45 -12.50
N TYR A 306 5.20 -15.87 -11.86
CA TYR A 306 5.95 -15.05 -10.94
C TYR A 306 6.96 -14.19 -11.70
N LEU A 307 6.94 -12.87 -11.49
CA LEU A 307 7.84 -11.93 -12.15
C LEU A 307 8.62 -11.12 -11.12
N ASN A 308 9.93 -10.97 -11.35
CA ASN A 308 10.77 -10.13 -10.50
C ASN A 308 10.30 -8.65 -10.55
N ALA A 309 10.14 -8.03 -9.38
CA ALA A 309 9.66 -6.66 -9.24
C ALA A 309 10.51 -5.63 -10.01
N ASN A 310 11.80 -5.91 -10.22
CA ASN A 310 12.70 -5.03 -10.99
C ASN A 310 12.36 -4.93 -12.48
N ALA A 311 11.50 -5.81 -13.00
CA ALA A 311 11.06 -5.82 -14.40
C ALA A 311 9.84 -4.91 -14.67
N VAL A 312 9.24 -4.36 -13.62
CA VAL A 312 7.98 -3.64 -13.70
C VAL A 312 8.05 -2.26 -13.02
N SER A 313 7.05 -1.44 -13.31
CA SER A 313 6.80 -0.14 -12.65
C SER A 313 5.35 -0.11 -12.16
N LYS A 314 5.10 0.42 -10.96
CA LYS A 314 3.72 0.56 -10.45
C LYS A 314 2.95 1.60 -11.26
N THR A 315 1.65 1.35 -11.46
CA THR A 315 0.73 2.21 -12.21
C THR A 315 -0.70 2.02 -11.70
N THR A 316 -1.63 2.80 -12.23
CA THR A 316 -3.08 2.57 -12.16
C THR A 316 -3.55 1.68 -13.32
N ALA A 317 -4.82 1.26 -13.28
CA ALA A 317 -5.39 0.33 -14.26
C ALA A 317 -5.40 0.90 -15.68
N GLU A 318 -5.59 2.21 -15.83
CA GLU A 318 -5.58 2.94 -17.09
C GLU A 318 -4.19 3.08 -17.72
N GLY A 319 -3.14 2.96 -16.90
CA GLY A 319 -1.77 3.16 -17.33
C GLY A 319 -1.29 4.60 -17.30
N PRO A 320 0.02 4.82 -17.53
CA PRO A 320 0.59 6.15 -17.62
C PRO A 320 0.05 6.89 -18.84
N TYR A 321 -0.08 8.22 -18.73
CA TYR A 321 -0.37 9.09 -19.87
C TYR A 321 0.71 8.96 -20.94
N ILE A 322 0.29 8.71 -22.18
CA ILE A 322 1.18 8.70 -23.35
C ILE A 322 0.80 9.87 -24.24
N LYS A 323 1.72 10.84 -24.39
CA LYS A 323 1.57 11.97 -25.33
C LYS A 323 1.42 11.44 -26.76
N ASP A 324 0.45 11.97 -27.50
CA ASP A 324 0.16 11.51 -28.86
C ASP A 324 0.15 12.65 -29.88
N GLY A 325 -0.80 13.59 -29.77
CA GLY A 325 -0.89 14.78 -30.61
C GLY A 325 -1.52 14.58 -31.98
N ARG A 326 -1.76 13.32 -32.41
CA ARG A 326 -2.42 13.00 -33.69
C ARG A 326 -3.87 13.51 -33.76
N TYR A 327 -4.39 13.58 -34.97
CA TYR A 327 -5.81 13.85 -35.23
C TYR A 327 -6.52 12.57 -35.64
N VAL A 328 -7.76 12.40 -35.17
CA VAL A 328 -8.61 11.25 -35.50
C VAL A 328 -10.02 11.72 -35.85
N LYS A 329 -10.70 10.97 -36.72
CA LYS A 329 -12.11 11.17 -37.04
C LYS A 329 -12.95 10.17 -36.25
N ILE A 330 -14.06 10.62 -35.66
CA ILE A 330 -15.02 9.70 -35.05
C ILE A 330 -15.79 8.99 -36.17
N ALA A 331 -15.55 7.68 -36.31
CA ALA A 331 -16.09 6.89 -37.40
C ALA A 331 -17.33 6.07 -36.99
N LYS A 332 -17.44 5.72 -35.70
CA LYS A 332 -18.51 4.85 -35.19
C LYS A 332 -19.45 5.59 -34.24
N ASN A 333 -20.73 5.23 -34.32
CA ASN A 333 -21.78 5.72 -33.42
C ASN A 333 -21.85 4.89 -32.14
N ASN A 334 -22.49 5.48 -31.12
CA ASN A 334 -22.85 4.82 -29.86
C ASN A 334 -21.68 4.23 -29.05
N TYR A 335 -20.46 4.76 -29.22
CA TYR A 335 -19.36 4.46 -28.30
C TYR A 335 -19.47 5.38 -27.09
N GLN A 336 -19.32 4.85 -25.88
CA GLN A 336 -19.33 5.64 -24.67
C GLN A 336 -18.15 6.62 -24.66
N LEU A 337 -18.45 7.87 -24.32
CA LEU A 337 -17.46 8.86 -23.93
C LEU A 337 -17.40 8.87 -22.41
N TRP A 338 -16.21 8.77 -21.84
CA TRP A 338 -16.01 8.68 -20.40
C TRP A 338 -15.44 9.98 -19.83
N ARG A 339 -15.88 10.32 -18.61
CA ARG A 339 -15.36 11.44 -17.81
C ARG A 339 -14.03 11.09 -17.16
N ASP A 340 -13.84 9.82 -16.85
CA ASP A 340 -12.68 9.30 -16.13
C ASP A 340 -12.51 7.80 -16.38
N PHE A 341 -11.48 7.20 -15.77
CA PHE A 341 -11.22 5.77 -15.80
C PHE A 341 -11.95 4.98 -14.69
N LYS A 342 -12.85 5.63 -13.95
CA LYS A 342 -13.91 4.94 -13.18
C LYS A 342 -15.13 4.63 -14.06
N PHE A 343 -15.06 4.95 -15.35
CA PHE A 343 -16.12 4.78 -16.33
C PHE A 343 -17.40 5.55 -15.96
N ASN A 344 -17.24 6.75 -15.39
CA ASN A 344 -18.36 7.67 -15.29
C ASN A 344 -18.70 8.22 -16.69
N GLN A 345 -19.93 7.98 -17.17
CA GLN A 345 -20.30 8.35 -18.54
C GLN A 345 -20.41 9.87 -18.72
N ARG A 346 -19.83 10.36 -19.82
CA ARG A 346 -19.92 11.76 -20.28
C ARG A 346 -20.99 11.95 -21.35
N GLY A 347 -21.13 10.97 -22.24
CA GLY A 347 -22.03 11.00 -23.39
C GLY A 347 -21.74 9.83 -24.33
N THR A 348 -22.08 9.98 -25.61
CA THR A 348 -21.75 9.00 -26.65
C THR A 348 -21.05 9.66 -27.84
N SER A 349 -20.36 8.85 -28.65
CA SER A 349 -19.68 9.29 -29.87
C SER A 349 -20.65 9.76 -30.96
N THR A 350 -21.95 9.52 -30.82
CA THR A 350 -22.96 9.86 -31.82
C THR A 350 -23.02 11.36 -32.08
N ASN A 351 -22.92 12.20 -31.04
CA ASN A 351 -22.86 13.67 -31.20
C ASN A 351 -21.54 14.16 -31.82
N LEU A 352 -20.52 13.29 -31.87
CA LEU A 352 -19.20 13.60 -32.43
C LEU A 352 -18.97 12.96 -33.80
N LYS A 353 -19.95 12.21 -34.35
CA LYS A 353 -19.75 11.43 -35.57
C LYS A 353 -19.27 12.33 -36.71
N GLY A 354 -18.20 11.88 -37.37
CA GLY A 354 -17.61 12.59 -38.50
C GLY A 354 -16.76 13.81 -38.14
N GLN A 355 -16.78 14.26 -36.88
CA GLN A 355 -15.89 15.33 -36.42
C GLN A 355 -14.45 14.82 -36.35
N THR A 356 -13.49 15.70 -36.67
CA THR A 356 -12.06 15.46 -36.49
C THR A 356 -11.61 16.11 -35.18
N LEU A 357 -10.98 15.32 -34.31
CA LEU A 357 -10.57 15.71 -32.97
C LEU A 357 -9.09 15.41 -32.77
N GLN A 358 -8.43 16.20 -31.93
CA GLN A 358 -7.05 15.95 -31.51
C GLN A 358 -7.02 14.94 -30.36
N VAL A 359 -6.19 13.90 -30.50
CA VAL A 359 -5.83 13.00 -29.41
C VAL A 359 -4.65 13.62 -28.68
N ARG A 360 -4.89 14.30 -27.55
CA ARG A 360 -3.77 14.87 -26.78
C ARG A 360 -3.02 13.80 -25.99
N GLY A 361 -3.68 12.72 -25.61
CA GLY A 361 -3.04 11.58 -24.99
C GLY A 361 -3.80 10.28 -25.19
N ARG A 362 -3.07 9.18 -25.07
CA ARG A 362 -3.59 7.82 -25.14
C ARG A 362 -3.20 7.03 -23.89
N TYR A 363 -4.03 6.04 -23.56
CA TYR A 363 -3.91 5.22 -22.36
C TYR A 363 -4.09 3.75 -22.75
N GLU A 364 -3.09 2.93 -22.44
CA GLU A 364 -3.07 1.49 -22.69
C GLU A 364 -3.63 0.77 -21.46
N HIS A 365 -4.95 0.68 -21.36
CA HIS A 365 -5.62 0.22 -20.15
C HIS A 365 -5.44 -1.28 -19.93
N PHE A 366 -5.32 -1.69 -18.67
CA PHE A 366 -5.38 -3.08 -18.22
C PHE A 366 -6.51 -3.89 -18.86
N ASN A 367 -7.68 -3.31 -19.14
CA ASN A 367 -8.79 -4.03 -19.76
C ASN A 367 -8.52 -4.48 -21.21
N GLY A 368 -7.37 -4.11 -21.79
CA GLY A 368 -6.93 -4.48 -23.14
C GLY A 368 -7.32 -3.45 -24.20
N SER A 369 -8.07 -2.42 -23.84
CA SER A 369 -8.44 -1.33 -24.75
C SER A 369 -7.45 -0.17 -24.67
N THR A 370 -7.32 0.54 -25.79
CA THR A 370 -6.66 1.86 -25.81
C THR A 370 -7.72 2.94 -25.74
N TYR A 371 -7.55 3.91 -24.84
CA TYR A 371 -8.43 5.07 -24.74
C TYR A 371 -7.72 6.34 -25.18
N TYR A 372 -8.41 7.18 -25.93
CA TYR A 372 -7.94 8.50 -26.37
C TYR A 372 -8.62 9.61 -25.60
N SER A 373 -7.83 10.57 -25.13
CA SER A 373 -8.33 11.84 -24.60
C SER A 373 -8.54 12.82 -25.75
N LEU A 374 -9.79 13.08 -26.10
CA LEU A 374 -10.16 13.86 -27.28
C LEU A 374 -10.38 15.33 -26.98
N TYR A 375 -9.92 16.19 -27.90
CA TYR A 375 -10.11 17.63 -27.86
C TYR A 375 -10.58 18.13 -29.22
N ASP A 376 -11.53 19.07 -29.24
CA ASP A 376 -11.93 19.74 -30.48
C ASP A 376 -10.95 20.87 -30.86
N ASP A 377 -11.22 21.53 -31.98
CA ASP A 377 -10.46 22.66 -32.53
C ASP A 377 -10.54 23.94 -31.66
N LEU A 378 -11.52 24.04 -30.76
CA LEU A 378 -11.60 25.07 -29.72
C LEU A 378 -10.71 24.72 -28.51
N GLY A 379 -10.13 23.53 -28.51
CA GLY A 379 -9.36 23.00 -27.39
C GLY A 379 -10.25 22.52 -26.23
N LEU A 380 -11.55 22.34 -26.45
CA LEU A 380 -12.45 21.80 -25.44
C LEU A 380 -12.31 20.29 -25.38
N TRP A 381 -12.17 19.78 -24.15
CA TRP A 381 -12.10 18.35 -23.91
C TRP A 381 -13.46 17.68 -24.17
N ARG A 382 -13.47 16.63 -24.99
CA ARG A 382 -14.68 15.90 -25.38
C ARG A 382 -14.89 14.59 -24.62
N GLY A 383 -13.89 14.10 -23.90
CA GLY A 383 -13.97 12.85 -23.15
C GLY A 383 -12.87 11.86 -23.51
N TYR A 384 -12.81 10.77 -22.75
CA TYR A 384 -12.08 9.58 -23.16
C TYR A 384 -12.97 8.71 -24.06
N VAL A 385 -12.43 8.19 -25.16
CA VAL A 385 -13.12 7.22 -26.03
C VAL A 385 -12.23 6.02 -26.31
N ASN A 386 -12.83 4.86 -26.51
CA ASN A 386 -12.08 3.71 -27.04
C ASN A 386 -11.55 4.03 -28.45
N ALA A 387 -10.27 3.77 -28.69
CA ALA A 387 -9.59 4.04 -29.96
C ALA A 387 -10.29 3.39 -31.17
N GLY A 388 -10.95 2.23 -30.97
CA GLY A 388 -11.72 1.53 -31.99
C GLY A 388 -12.97 2.27 -32.49
N ALA A 389 -13.36 3.39 -31.85
CA ALA A 389 -14.40 4.31 -32.33
C ALA A 389 -13.91 5.25 -33.44
N THR A 390 -12.60 5.28 -33.70
CA THR A 390 -11.93 6.34 -34.46
C THR A 390 -11.17 5.81 -35.67
N THR A 391 -10.93 6.67 -36.66
CA THR A 391 -10.02 6.43 -37.79
C THR A 391 -8.99 7.54 -37.88
N LYS A 392 -7.85 7.28 -38.53
CA LYS A 392 -6.81 8.29 -38.75
C LYS A 392 -7.39 9.48 -39.53
N SER A 393 -7.07 10.70 -39.08
CA SER A 393 -7.44 11.95 -39.75
C SER A 393 -6.27 12.93 -39.70
N TYR A 394 -6.45 14.09 -40.32
CA TYR A 394 -5.47 15.17 -40.34
C TYR A 394 -6.11 16.44 -39.80
N LYS A 395 -5.27 17.32 -39.26
CA LYS A 395 -5.71 18.64 -38.78
C LYS A 395 -6.49 19.34 -39.89
N GLN A 396 -7.73 19.70 -39.60
CA GLN A 396 -8.57 20.44 -40.54
C GLN A 396 -8.26 21.94 -40.45
N ASN A 397 -8.49 22.67 -41.54
CA ASN A 397 -8.49 24.13 -41.52
C ASN A 397 -9.69 24.60 -40.69
N VAL A 398 -9.41 25.37 -39.64
CA VAL A 398 -10.44 25.91 -38.74
C VAL A 398 -10.95 27.22 -39.35
N GLU A 399 -12.20 27.24 -39.80
CA GLU A 399 -12.83 28.42 -40.45
C GLU A 399 -13.24 29.51 -39.46
N LEU A 400 -13.33 29.21 -38.17
CA LEU A 400 -13.51 30.20 -37.11
C LEU A 400 -12.70 29.78 -35.89
N SER A 401 -11.63 30.53 -35.60
CA SER A 401 -10.69 30.18 -34.53
C SER A 401 -11.32 30.33 -33.15
N ALA A 402 -10.72 29.68 -32.13
CA ALA A 402 -11.18 29.80 -30.75
C ALA A 402 -11.20 31.24 -30.23
N SER A 403 -10.26 32.10 -30.66
CA SER A 403 -10.24 33.51 -30.29
C SER A 403 -11.41 34.27 -30.91
N GLU A 404 -11.75 33.97 -32.16
CA GLU A 404 -12.89 34.59 -32.84
C GLU A 404 -14.22 34.11 -32.29
N VAL A 405 -14.34 32.83 -31.91
CA VAL A 405 -15.50 32.33 -31.16
C VAL A 405 -15.68 33.11 -29.86
N LYS A 406 -14.63 33.31 -29.07
CA LYS A 406 -14.71 34.11 -27.83
C LYS A 406 -15.15 35.56 -28.08
N LYS A 407 -14.65 36.19 -29.14
CA LYS A 407 -15.10 37.54 -29.56
C LYS A 407 -16.57 37.55 -29.95
N ALA A 408 -17.02 36.55 -30.70
CA ALA A 408 -18.43 36.39 -31.11
C ALA A 408 -19.35 36.25 -29.89
N GLN A 409 -18.97 35.42 -28.91
CA GLN A 409 -19.75 35.21 -27.68
C GLN A 409 -19.85 36.49 -26.84
N ALA A 410 -18.76 37.23 -26.69
CA ALA A 410 -18.77 38.51 -25.97
C ALA A 410 -19.63 39.56 -26.67
N GLU A 411 -19.53 39.65 -28.00
CA GLU A 411 -20.33 40.58 -28.79
C GLU A 411 -21.82 40.21 -28.77
N MET A 412 -22.15 38.92 -28.86
CA MET A 412 -23.53 38.44 -28.77
C MET A 412 -24.16 38.79 -27.42
N LEU A 413 -23.46 38.58 -26.31
CA LEU A 413 -23.93 38.99 -24.98
C LEU A 413 -24.24 40.49 -24.95
N ARG A 414 -23.31 41.31 -25.45
CA ARG A 414 -23.48 42.77 -25.51
C ARG A 414 -24.72 43.15 -26.31
N LEU A 415 -24.92 42.57 -27.50
CA LEU A 415 -26.07 42.83 -28.36
C LEU A 415 -27.40 42.43 -27.70
N VAL A 416 -27.46 41.24 -27.10
CA VAL A 416 -28.64 40.77 -26.38
C VAL A 416 -28.96 41.65 -25.18
N ASN A 417 -27.98 42.00 -24.36
CA ASN A 417 -28.20 42.86 -23.19
C ASN A 417 -28.58 44.30 -23.58
N ASN A 418 -28.05 44.83 -24.69
CA ASN A 418 -28.51 46.11 -25.23
C ASN A 418 -30.00 46.05 -25.60
N GLU A 419 -30.45 44.97 -26.23
CA GLU A 419 -31.87 44.79 -26.58
C GLU A 419 -32.74 44.60 -25.34
N ARG A 420 -32.28 43.84 -24.34
CA ARG A 420 -32.98 43.69 -23.06
C ARG A 420 -33.15 45.02 -22.33
N ARG A 421 -32.10 45.85 -22.25
CA ARG A 421 -32.19 47.20 -21.66
C ARG A 421 -33.20 48.09 -22.37
N LYS A 422 -33.22 48.09 -23.71
CA LYS A 422 -34.20 48.86 -24.50
C LYS A 422 -35.65 48.46 -24.20
N ASN A 423 -35.86 47.21 -23.80
CA ASN A 423 -37.18 46.66 -23.48
C ASN A 423 -37.44 46.60 -21.96
N GLY A 424 -36.61 47.24 -21.12
CA GLY A 424 -36.80 47.26 -19.66
C GLY A 424 -36.53 45.93 -18.95
N VAL A 425 -35.87 44.98 -19.61
CA VAL A 425 -35.58 43.64 -19.06
C VAL A 425 -34.17 43.58 -18.47
N ALA A 426 -34.01 42.93 -17.33
CA ALA A 426 -32.73 42.75 -16.65
C ALA A 426 -31.70 42.01 -17.53
N GLU A 427 -30.43 42.40 -17.43
CA GLU A 427 -29.34 41.82 -18.23
C GLU A 427 -29.06 40.35 -17.90
N LEU A 428 -28.64 39.59 -18.92
CA LEU A 428 -28.15 38.23 -18.77
C LEU A 428 -26.69 38.23 -18.36
N LYS A 429 -26.32 37.25 -17.54
CA LYS A 429 -24.93 36.92 -17.22
C LYS A 429 -24.42 35.81 -18.15
N ARG A 430 -23.12 35.81 -18.44
CA ARG A 430 -22.49 34.76 -19.26
C ARG A 430 -21.67 33.83 -18.37
N ASP A 431 -21.73 32.53 -18.65
CA ASP A 431 -20.96 31.50 -17.97
C ASP A 431 -20.25 30.58 -18.99
N ASP A 432 -18.99 30.24 -18.71
CA ASP A 432 -18.14 29.44 -19.60
C ASP A 432 -18.70 28.03 -19.83
N ALA A 433 -19.43 27.46 -18.87
CA ALA A 433 -20.03 26.14 -19.01
C ALA A 433 -21.21 26.15 -19.99
N PHE A 434 -22.01 27.22 -20.01
CA PHE A 434 -23.10 27.38 -20.98
C PHE A 434 -22.56 27.66 -22.39
N ASP A 435 -21.50 28.46 -22.50
CA ASP A 435 -20.78 28.62 -23.77
C ASP A 435 -20.21 27.31 -24.30
N LYS A 436 -19.62 26.50 -23.42
CA LYS A 436 -19.11 25.17 -23.78
C LYS A 436 -20.24 24.28 -24.30
N ALA A 437 -21.39 24.26 -23.61
CA ALA A 437 -22.57 23.53 -24.06
C ALA A 437 -23.08 24.04 -25.43
N ALA A 438 -23.19 25.35 -25.59
CA ALA A 438 -23.62 25.98 -26.83
C ALA A 438 -22.64 25.70 -27.99
N ASN A 439 -21.33 25.67 -27.73
CA ASN A 439 -20.31 25.28 -28.73
C ASN A 439 -20.41 23.80 -29.13
N TYR A 440 -20.80 22.91 -28.20
CA TYR A 440 -21.09 21.52 -28.55
C TYR A 440 -22.28 21.44 -29.49
N ARG A 441 -23.37 22.15 -29.13
CA ARG A 441 -24.60 22.23 -29.92
C ARG A 441 -24.37 22.84 -31.31
N ALA A 442 -23.60 23.92 -31.44
CA ALA A 442 -23.31 24.55 -32.73
C ALA A 442 -22.64 23.59 -33.73
N ARG A 443 -21.79 22.68 -33.25
CA ARG A 443 -21.17 21.62 -34.10
C ARG A 443 -22.14 20.51 -34.46
N GLU A 444 -23.04 20.20 -33.55
CA GLU A 444 -24.09 19.20 -33.76
C GLU A 444 -25.10 19.65 -34.81
N LEU A 445 -25.41 20.95 -34.89
CA LEU A 445 -26.29 21.52 -35.91
C LEU A 445 -25.83 21.23 -37.35
N LYS A 446 -24.51 21.15 -37.59
CA LYS A 446 -23.97 20.71 -38.88
C LYS A 446 -24.38 19.26 -39.20
N GLN A 447 -24.38 18.39 -38.20
CA GLN A 447 -24.73 16.98 -38.39
C GLN A 447 -26.24 16.81 -38.50
N LYS A 448 -26.99 17.52 -37.66
CA LYS A 448 -28.44 17.48 -37.56
C LYS A 448 -28.95 18.82 -37.06
N PHE A 449 -29.57 19.60 -37.95
CA PHE A 449 -30.21 20.87 -37.58
C PHE A 449 -31.59 20.60 -36.97
N ASP A 450 -31.62 20.34 -35.66
CA ASP A 450 -32.80 19.94 -34.89
C ASP A 450 -32.65 20.42 -33.43
N ASN A 451 -33.77 20.62 -32.74
CA ASN A 451 -33.84 20.90 -31.30
C ASN A 451 -33.38 19.71 -30.45
N LYS A 452 -33.40 18.49 -31.01
CA LYS A 452 -32.77 17.31 -30.44
C LYS A 452 -31.34 17.16 -30.95
N ARG A 453 -30.48 16.64 -30.09
CA ARG A 453 -29.09 16.34 -30.42
C ARG A 453 -29.01 15.18 -31.42
N PRO A 454 -27.88 15.00 -32.14
CA PRO A 454 -27.72 13.92 -33.12
C PRO A 454 -27.95 12.51 -32.56
N ASP A 455 -27.71 12.31 -31.26
CA ASP A 455 -28.00 11.06 -30.54
C ASP A 455 -29.47 10.91 -30.10
N GLY A 456 -30.34 11.85 -30.46
CA GLY A 456 -31.77 11.87 -30.10
C GLY A 456 -32.08 12.46 -28.73
N THR A 457 -31.07 12.77 -27.91
CA THR A 457 -31.27 13.36 -26.59
C THR A 457 -31.69 14.83 -26.69
N ASP A 458 -32.23 15.35 -25.59
CA ASP A 458 -32.60 16.75 -25.50
C ASP A 458 -31.37 17.69 -25.56
N SER A 459 -31.52 18.87 -26.13
CA SER A 459 -30.45 19.88 -26.21
C SER A 459 -29.92 20.29 -24.84
N LEU A 460 -30.76 20.28 -23.80
CA LEU A 460 -30.35 20.53 -22.41
C LEU A 460 -29.24 19.58 -21.94
N THR A 461 -29.17 18.36 -22.48
CA THR A 461 -28.12 17.41 -22.10
C THR A 461 -26.70 17.87 -22.49
N ALA A 462 -26.56 18.84 -23.39
CA ALA A 462 -25.26 19.45 -23.68
C ALA A 462 -24.72 20.24 -22.48
N ILE A 463 -25.59 20.83 -21.65
CA ILE A 463 -25.20 21.50 -20.39
C ILE A 463 -24.69 20.47 -19.38
N LYS A 464 -25.40 19.33 -19.26
CA LYS A 464 -24.93 18.19 -18.45
C LYS A 464 -23.58 17.66 -18.93
N GLU A 465 -23.36 17.58 -20.24
CA GLU A 465 -22.06 17.22 -20.84
C GLU A 465 -20.98 18.26 -20.54
N ALA A 466 -21.32 19.56 -20.52
CA ALA A 466 -20.38 20.63 -20.19
C ALA A 466 -19.88 20.54 -18.74
N GLY A 467 -20.66 19.93 -17.84
CA GLY A 467 -20.29 19.63 -16.45
C GLY A 467 -21.22 20.24 -15.41
N VAL A 468 -22.33 20.84 -15.83
CA VAL A 468 -23.29 21.52 -14.95
C VAL A 468 -24.37 20.53 -14.53
N ASP A 469 -24.70 20.51 -13.24
CA ASP A 469 -25.89 19.82 -12.74
C ASP A 469 -27.12 20.56 -13.27
N VAL A 470 -28.10 19.84 -13.82
CA VAL A 470 -29.29 20.42 -14.48
C VAL A 470 -30.59 20.10 -13.73
N THR A 471 -30.51 19.64 -12.48
CA THR A 471 -31.66 19.17 -11.70
C THR A 471 -32.68 20.26 -11.30
N SER A 472 -32.36 21.55 -11.44
CA SER A 472 -33.28 22.64 -11.04
C SER A 472 -33.11 23.92 -11.87
N PHE A 473 -33.33 23.85 -13.19
CA PHE A 473 -33.18 25.01 -14.09
C PHE A 473 -34.25 25.04 -15.17
N GLY A 474 -34.67 26.23 -15.57
CA GLY A 474 -35.38 26.46 -16.83
C GLY A 474 -34.39 26.59 -17.98
N PHE A 475 -34.74 26.10 -19.17
CA PHE A 475 -33.86 26.10 -20.33
C PHE A 475 -34.60 26.51 -21.62
N GLY A 476 -33.96 27.39 -22.39
CA GLY A 476 -34.37 27.74 -23.75
C GLY A 476 -33.18 27.69 -24.71
N GLU A 477 -33.43 27.32 -25.97
CA GLU A 477 -32.43 27.34 -27.04
C GLU A 477 -32.95 28.13 -28.23
N ASN A 478 -32.15 29.07 -28.72
CA ASN A 478 -32.29 29.60 -30.08
C ASN A 478 -31.20 28.97 -30.95
N SER A 479 -31.58 28.41 -32.09
CA SER A 479 -30.65 27.84 -33.07
C SER A 479 -30.81 28.55 -34.41
N ALA A 480 -29.72 28.71 -35.15
CA ALA A 480 -29.74 29.25 -36.50
C ALA A 480 -28.54 28.77 -37.30
N TYR A 481 -28.67 28.83 -38.62
CA TYR A 481 -27.54 28.81 -39.53
C TYR A 481 -27.63 29.97 -40.53
N ASN A 482 -26.49 30.33 -41.12
CA ASN A 482 -26.39 31.37 -42.14
C ASN A 482 -25.24 31.07 -43.11
N ASN A 483 -25.42 31.35 -44.40
CA ASN A 483 -24.42 31.15 -45.46
C ASN A 483 -23.89 32.47 -46.05
N ASP A 484 -24.44 33.63 -45.67
CA ASP A 484 -23.99 34.96 -46.08
C ASP A 484 -22.82 35.44 -45.21
N ILE A 485 -21.70 34.73 -45.29
CA ILE A 485 -20.53 34.96 -44.42
C ILE A 485 -19.25 35.36 -45.16
N ARG A 486 -19.32 35.62 -46.48
CA ARG A 486 -18.13 35.89 -47.32
C ARG A 486 -17.29 37.08 -46.82
N ASP A 487 -17.93 38.23 -46.57
CA ASP A 487 -17.35 39.48 -46.07
C ASP A 487 -17.13 39.51 -44.54
N LYS A 488 -17.60 38.46 -43.86
CA LYS A 488 -17.61 38.32 -42.40
C LYS A 488 -16.64 37.23 -41.94
N LYS A 489 -16.01 36.53 -42.89
CA LYS A 489 -15.17 35.35 -42.66
C LYS A 489 -14.08 35.65 -41.63
N ASN A 490 -13.89 34.74 -40.68
CA ASN A 490 -12.90 34.84 -39.60
C ASN A 490 -13.07 36.07 -38.67
N ASP A 491 -14.21 36.78 -38.68
CA ASP A 491 -14.47 37.88 -37.74
C ASP A 491 -15.65 37.52 -36.83
N GLY A 492 -15.33 37.19 -35.57
CA GLY A 492 -16.33 36.76 -34.60
C GLY A 492 -17.42 37.80 -34.33
N LYS A 493 -17.09 39.09 -34.30
CA LYS A 493 -18.06 40.15 -34.01
C LYS A 493 -19.06 40.30 -35.16
N LYS A 494 -18.59 40.25 -36.41
CA LYS A 494 -19.46 40.29 -37.58
C LYS A 494 -20.41 39.08 -37.64
N MET A 495 -19.91 37.88 -37.32
CA MET A 495 -20.75 36.67 -37.24
C MET A 495 -21.82 36.77 -36.14
N ALA A 496 -21.44 37.31 -34.97
CA ALA A 496 -22.40 37.56 -33.89
C ALA A 496 -23.49 38.56 -34.32
N ASN A 497 -23.11 39.68 -34.94
CA ASN A 497 -24.07 40.66 -35.43
C ASN A 497 -25.02 40.08 -36.50
N LEU A 498 -24.52 39.23 -37.39
CA LEU A 498 -25.33 38.55 -38.40
C LEU A 498 -26.42 37.68 -37.77
N LEU A 499 -26.03 36.78 -36.86
CA LEU A 499 -26.97 35.90 -36.18
C LEU A 499 -27.92 36.65 -35.25
N PHE A 500 -27.44 37.70 -34.57
CA PHE A 500 -28.28 38.54 -33.71
C PHE A 500 -29.40 39.23 -34.51
N LYS A 501 -29.10 39.80 -35.68
CA LYS A 501 -30.11 40.39 -36.57
C LYS A 501 -31.13 39.35 -37.02
N GLN A 502 -30.66 38.17 -37.42
CA GLN A 502 -31.52 37.06 -37.83
C GLN A 502 -32.47 36.61 -36.71
N TRP A 503 -31.96 36.46 -35.48
CA TRP A 503 -32.80 36.13 -34.32
C TRP A 503 -33.76 37.25 -33.93
N SER A 504 -33.31 38.52 -33.99
CA SER A 504 -34.16 39.69 -33.66
C SER A 504 -35.33 39.87 -34.61
N ASN A 505 -35.16 39.47 -35.88
CA ASN A 505 -36.23 39.52 -36.89
C ASN A 505 -37.22 38.35 -36.77
N SER A 506 -36.97 37.38 -35.89
CA SER A 506 -37.89 36.28 -35.61
C SER A 506 -38.58 36.51 -34.27
N LYS A 507 -39.91 36.67 -34.29
CA LYS A 507 -40.72 36.91 -33.09
C LYS A 507 -40.38 35.93 -31.95
N LYS A 508 -40.39 34.62 -32.24
CA LYS A 508 -40.12 33.55 -31.27
C LYS A 508 -38.71 33.64 -30.66
N HIS A 509 -37.69 33.86 -31.49
CA HIS A 509 -36.31 33.97 -30.99
C HIS A 509 -36.10 35.25 -30.19
N LYS A 510 -36.71 36.36 -30.62
CA LYS A 510 -36.68 37.64 -29.90
C LYS A 510 -37.36 37.53 -28.53
N GLU A 511 -38.54 36.90 -28.46
CA GLU A 511 -39.23 36.62 -27.19
C GLU A 511 -38.34 35.83 -26.22
N MET A 512 -37.60 34.83 -26.71
CA MET A 512 -36.66 34.08 -25.86
C MET A 512 -35.50 34.96 -25.36
N MET A 513 -34.93 35.82 -26.22
CA MET A 513 -33.89 36.78 -25.82
C MET A 513 -34.38 37.79 -24.77
N LEU A 514 -35.68 38.10 -24.75
CA LEU A 514 -36.32 39.03 -23.82
C LEU A 514 -36.99 38.35 -22.63
N ASN A 515 -36.87 37.02 -22.48
CA ASN A 515 -37.48 36.29 -21.38
C ASN A 515 -36.92 36.77 -20.03
N GLU A 516 -37.78 37.34 -19.19
CA GLU A 516 -37.41 37.97 -17.91
C GLU A 516 -36.99 36.96 -16.84
N TYR A 517 -37.43 35.70 -16.96
CA TYR A 517 -37.07 34.65 -16.02
C TYR A 517 -35.62 34.17 -16.20
N CYS A 518 -35.01 34.39 -17.37
CA CYS A 518 -33.64 33.94 -17.63
C CYS A 518 -32.62 34.89 -16.99
N ASN A 519 -31.64 34.34 -16.28
CA ASN A 519 -30.57 35.09 -15.63
C ASN A 519 -29.20 34.85 -16.29
N TYR A 520 -29.06 33.75 -17.03
CA TYR A 520 -27.81 33.38 -17.70
C TYR A 520 -28.00 33.05 -19.18
N ALA A 521 -26.93 33.24 -19.95
CA ALA A 521 -26.83 32.78 -21.32
C ALA A 521 -25.47 32.18 -21.66
N GLY A 522 -25.49 31.33 -22.68
CA GLY A 522 -24.31 30.78 -23.34
C GLY A 522 -24.45 30.86 -24.85
N PHE A 523 -23.35 31.05 -25.55
CA PHE A 523 -23.35 31.27 -26.99
C PHE A 523 -22.39 30.33 -27.70
N GLY A 524 -22.83 29.76 -28.81
CA GLY A 524 -22.07 28.79 -29.59
C GLY A 524 -21.95 29.24 -31.04
N PHE A 525 -20.74 29.17 -31.59
CA PHE A 525 -20.49 29.52 -32.99
C PHE A 525 -19.61 28.45 -33.62
N TYR A 526 -20.02 28.00 -34.81
CA TYR A 526 -19.24 27.04 -35.57
C TYR A 526 -19.35 27.34 -37.05
N VAL A 527 -18.22 27.37 -37.75
CA VAL A 527 -18.17 27.57 -39.20
C VAL A 527 -17.59 26.32 -39.84
N SER A 528 -18.30 25.80 -40.84
CA SER A 528 -17.85 24.66 -41.62
C SER A 528 -18.41 24.75 -43.03
N GLN A 529 -17.53 24.57 -44.03
CA GLN A 529 -17.88 24.57 -45.45
C GLN A 529 -18.63 25.86 -45.85
N GLY A 530 -18.19 27.01 -45.32
CA GLY A 530 -18.80 28.31 -45.61
C GLY A 530 -20.17 28.54 -44.97
N MET A 531 -20.59 27.68 -44.03
CA MET A 531 -21.84 27.81 -43.29
C MET A 531 -21.57 28.10 -41.82
N LEU A 532 -22.17 29.17 -41.30
CA LEU A 532 -22.16 29.53 -39.89
C LEU A 532 -23.35 28.87 -39.19
N TYR A 533 -23.09 28.20 -38.08
CA TYR A 533 -24.07 27.65 -37.16
C TYR A 533 -23.97 28.39 -35.82
N GLY A 534 -25.12 28.78 -35.28
CA GLY A 534 -25.26 29.59 -34.08
C GLY A 534 -26.20 28.97 -33.07
N ILE A 535 -25.83 29.06 -31.79
CA ILE A 535 -26.68 28.69 -30.65
C ILE A 535 -26.67 29.83 -29.63
N GLN A 536 -27.85 30.14 -29.08
CA GLN A 536 -28.00 30.82 -27.80
C GLN A 536 -28.71 29.86 -26.83
N THR A 537 -28.11 29.59 -25.70
CA THR A 537 -28.75 28.89 -24.58
C THR A 537 -29.13 29.90 -23.51
N PHE A 538 -30.37 29.86 -23.03
CA PHE A 538 -30.86 30.70 -21.95
C PHE A 538 -31.20 29.84 -20.75
N VAL A 539 -30.76 30.24 -19.57
CA VAL A 539 -30.86 29.45 -18.35
C VAL A 539 -31.49 30.27 -17.22
N VAL A 540 -32.48 29.66 -16.59
CA VAL A 540 -33.09 30.11 -15.33
C VAL A 540 -32.45 29.33 -14.20
N VAL A 541 -31.84 30.02 -13.25
CA VAL A 541 -31.34 29.43 -12.00
C VAL A 541 -32.25 29.93 -10.89
N TRP A 542 -33.00 29.02 -10.27
CA TRP A 542 -33.97 29.34 -9.23
C TRP A 542 -33.34 29.63 -7.87
#